data_AF-A0A416WAR9-F1
#
_entry.id   AF-A0A416WAR9-F1
#
_cell.length_a   1.000
_cell.length_b   1.000
_cell.length_c   1.000
_cell.angle_alpha   90.00
_cell.angle_beta   90.00
_cell.angle_gamma   90.00
#
_symmetry.space_group_name_H-M   'P 1'
#
loop_
_entity.id
_entity.type
_entity.pdbx_description
1 polymer ?
#
loop_
_entity_poly.entity_id
_entity_poly.type
_entity_poly.pdbx_seq_one_letter_code
_entity_poly.pdbx_strand_id
1 'polypeptide(L)'
;MDNITAKHYIEYTKDGITDKFHEGDKVICRTADKEYTGKITCVGEFKENEEAESVTVICLDTSKSVWSYSSEIIKFDDIEFMCKDFLADTDINSDISDEETKKSTYIHMFTGMGYDRFKVEKTWNCLDKLMKQFDIPFEKAMGCMMYALKYDCGIEIPLRNICGIDVGLVQKSIPVYQKEIVKCFGMALAGGLVYLLAESLSKE
;
A
#
# COMPACT_ATOMS: atom_id res chain seq x y z
N MET A 1 19.99 19.47 16.19
CA MET A 1 18.66 19.47 15.54
C MET A 1 17.83 20.48 16.30
N ASP A 2 18.20 21.76 16.21
CA ASP A 2 17.82 22.74 17.25
C ASP A 2 16.51 23.47 16.90
N ASN A 3 15.97 23.18 15.71
CA ASN A 3 14.78 23.81 15.14
C ASN A 3 13.56 22.89 15.10
N ILE A 4 13.61 21.70 15.72
CA ILE A 4 12.48 20.76 15.75
C ILE A 4 11.96 20.60 17.17
N THR A 5 10.70 20.99 17.40
CA THR A 5 10.00 20.69 18.65
C THR A 5 9.27 19.35 18.51
N ALA A 6 9.70 18.34 19.26
CA ALA A 6 9.20 16.98 19.12
C ALA A 6 7.74 16.83 19.59
N LYS A 7 6.93 16.10 18.82
CA LYS A 7 5.58 15.62 19.16
C LYS A 7 5.64 14.10 19.43
N HIS A 8 4.71 13.60 20.23
CA HIS A 8 4.65 12.16 20.53
C HIS A 8 4.20 11.31 19.34
N TYR A 9 3.30 11.84 18.51
CA TYR A 9 2.79 11.18 17.30
C TYR A 9 2.20 12.19 16.33
N ILE A 10 1.91 11.72 15.12
CA ILE A 10 1.08 12.42 14.14
C ILE A 10 -0.07 11.54 13.66
N GLU A 11 -1.23 12.16 13.48
CA GLU A 11 -2.41 11.51 12.89
C GLU A 11 -2.46 11.82 11.41
N TYR A 12 -2.58 10.79 10.59
CA TYR A 12 -2.76 10.93 9.15
C TYR A 12 -4.05 10.24 8.75
N THR A 13 -4.89 10.95 8.01
CA THR A 13 -6.18 10.45 7.54
C THR A 13 -6.23 10.48 6.02
N LYS A 14 -6.49 9.33 5.40
CA LYS A 14 -6.66 9.20 3.95
C LYS A 14 -7.75 8.17 3.68
N ASP A 15 -8.64 8.49 2.74
CA ASP A 15 -9.72 7.59 2.31
C ASP A 15 -10.60 7.06 3.48
N GLY A 16 -10.81 7.90 4.50
CA GLY A 16 -11.58 7.53 5.70
C GLY A 16 -10.81 6.67 6.72
N ILE A 17 -9.55 6.35 6.45
CA ILE A 17 -8.67 5.59 7.34
C ILE A 17 -7.74 6.56 8.07
N THR A 18 -7.79 6.54 9.40
CA THR A 18 -6.88 7.33 10.26
C THR A 18 -5.90 6.39 10.94
N ASP A 19 -4.59 6.66 10.81
CA ASP A 19 -3.54 5.95 11.56
C ASP A 19 -2.67 6.94 12.35
N LYS A 20 -2.03 6.42 13.41
CA LYS A 20 -1.12 7.17 14.27
C LYS A 20 0.32 6.71 14.05
N PHE A 21 1.17 7.66 13.74
CA PHE A 21 2.58 7.44 13.45
C PHE A 21 3.46 8.00 14.55
N HIS A 22 4.37 7.18 15.05
CA HIS A 22 5.26 7.49 16.15
C HIS A 22 6.71 7.39 15.72
N GLU A 23 7.60 8.01 16.49
CA GLU A 23 9.02 7.69 16.40
C GLU A 23 9.22 6.18 16.58
N GLY A 24 10.02 5.58 15.70
CA GLY A 24 10.26 4.15 15.67
C GLY A 24 9.50 3.40 14.58
N ASP A 25 8.36 3.92 14.12
CA ASP A 25 7.55 3.26 13.10
C ASP A 25 8.30 3.22 11.76
N LYS A 26 8.30 2.04 11.12
CA LYS A 26 8.73 1.90 9.72
C LYS A 26 7.57 2.22 8.80
N VAL A 27 7.79 3.05 7.80
CA VAL A 27 6.74 3.63 6.96
C VAL A 27 7.14 3.69 5.50
N ILE A 28 6.12 3.64 4.66
CA ILE A 28 6.17 4.05 3.26
C ILE A 28 5.47 5.41 3.21
N CYS A 29 6.16 6.43 2.73
CA CYS A 29 5.69 7.80 2.62
C CYS A 29 5.88 8.27 1.18
N ARG A 30 4.85 8.85 0.57
CA ARG A 30 4.90 9.36 -0.81
C ARG A 30 4.52 10.84 -0.84
N THR A 31 5.37 11.63 -1.46
CA THR A 31 5.08 13.01 -1.88
C THR A 31 4.82 13.03 -3.38
N ALA A 32 4.43 14.19 -3.93
CA ALA A 32 4.21 14.35 -5.37
C ALA A 32 5.41 13.90 -6.24
N ASP A 33 6.63 14.05 -5.72
CA ASP A 33 7.85 13.80 -6.47
C ASP A 33 8.45 12.40 -6.24
N LYS A 34 8.27 11.85 -5.03
CA LYS A 34 9.08 10.69 -4.60
C LYS A 34 8.40 9.84 -3.54
N GLU A 35 8.69 8.55 -3.58
CA GLU A 35 8.40 7.58 -2.53
C GLU A 35 9.63 7.36 -1.64
N TYR A 36 9.39 7.34 -0.33
CA TYR A 36 10.38 7.16 0.72
C TYR A 36 9.97 5.96 1.58
N THR A 37 10.89 5.02 1.76
CA THR A 37 10.76 3.93 2.72
C THR A 37 11.80 4.14 3.81
N GLY A 38 11.37 4.18 5.06
CA GLY A 38 12.27 4.49 6.16
C GLY A 38 11.63 4.35 7.53
N LYS A 39 12.42 4.64 8.55
CA LYS A 39 12.00 4.64 9.95
C LYS A 39 11.81 6.08 10.44
N ILE A 40 10.69 6.37 11.08
CA ILE A 40 10.47 7.68 11.69
C ILE A 40 11.45 7.85 12.85
N THR A 41 12.30 8.86 12.77
CA THR A 41 13.23 9.24 13.85
C THR A 41 12.77 10.46 14.61
N CYS A 42 11.89 11.27 14.03
CA CYS A 42 11.30 12.43 14.67
C CYS A 42 9.93 12.72 14.06
N VAL A 43 9.01 13.19 14.90
CA VAL A 43 7.81 13.91 14.47
C VAL A 43 7.85 15.24 15.20
N GLY A 44 7.66 16.36 14.51
CA GLY A 44 7.75 17.63 15.20
C GLY A 44 7.45 18.83 14.35
N GLU A 45 7.63 19.99 14.96
CA GLU A 45 7.46 21.30 14.35
C GLU A 45 8.82 21.87 13.96
N PHE A 46 9.04 22.07 12.66
CA PHE A 46 10.24 22.65 12.08
C PHE A 46 10.06 24.14 11.84
N LYS A 47 11.10 24.92 12.11
CA LYS A 47 11.23 26.31 11.64
C LYS A 47 12.50 26.48 10.84
N GLU A 48 12.39 27.08 9.67
CA GLU A 48 13.54 27.36 8.80
C GLU A 48 14.45 28.44 9.41
N ASN A 49 13.85 29.46 10.00
CA ASN A 49 14.52 30.53 10.74
C ASN A 49 13.58 31.11 11.82
N GLU A 50 14.05 32.07 12.62
CA GLU A 50 13.29 32.65 13.74
C GLU A 50 12.01 33.39 13.31
N GLU A 51 11.99 33.92 12.08
CA GLU A 51 10.88 34.70 11.52
C GLU A 51 9.88 33.83 10.73
N ALA A 52 10.24 32.58 10.42
CA ALA A 52 9.42 31.66 9.65
C ALA A 52 8.31 31.02 10.50
N GLU A 53 7.17 30.78 9.87
CA GLU A 53 6.10 29.98 10.46
C GLU A 53 6.57 28.53 10.66
N SER A 54 6.11 27.93 11.75
CA SER A 54 6.46 26.53 12.02
C SER A 54 5.58 25.61 11.21
N VAL A 55 6.21 24.61 10.59
CA VAL A 55 5.52 23.57 9.83
C VAL A 55 5.71 22.22 10.51
N THR A 56 4.67 21.38 10.48
CA THR A 56 4.81 20.02 11.00
C THR A 56 5.59 19.17 9.99
N VAL A 57 6.58 18.43 10.47
CA VAL A 57 7.45 17.57 9.68
C VAL A 57 7.58 16.19 10.29
N ILE A 58 7.93 15.22 9.45
CA ILE A 58 8.45 13.92 9.86
C ILE A 58 9.91 13.81 9.42
N CYS A 59 10.77 13.31 10.30
CA CYS A 59 12.13 12.91 9.94
C CYS A 59 12.14 11.40 9.68
N LEU A 60 12.64 10.99 8.52
CA LEU A 60 12.82 9.59 8.15
C LEU A 60 14.30 9.25 8.07
N ASP A 61 14.71 8.20 8.77
CA ASP A 61 15.94 7.47 8.45
C ASP A 61 15.66 6.54 7.27
N THR A 62 16.30 6.82 6.15
CA THR A 62 16.16 6.08 4.88
C THR A 62 17.42 5.25 4.58
N SER A 63 18.31 5.10 5.56
CA SER A 63 19.59 4.42 5.43
C SER A 63 19.40 2.98 4.97
N LYS A 64 20.12 2.58 3.93
CA LYS A 64 20.05 1.20 3.38
C LYS A 64 21.00 0.23 4.07
N SER A 65 22.01 0.74 4.76
CA SER A 65 22.97 -0.05 5.53
C SER A 65 23.70 0.82 6.54
N VAL A 66 24.41 0.18 7.46
CA VAL A 66 25.28 0.84 8.46
C VAL A 66 26.37 1.72 7.82
N TRP A 67 26.67 1.50 6.54
CA TRP A 67 27.69 2.25 5.80
C TRP A 67 27.11 3.39 4.94
N SER A 68 25.79 3.52 4.86
CA SER A 68 25.11 4.53 4.04
C SER A 68 24.03 5.21 4.85
N TYR A 69 24.40 6.26 5.55
CA TYR A 69 23.48 7.11 6.29
C TYR A 69 22.74 8.05 5.34
N SER A 70 21.41 7.98 5.33
CA SER A 70 20.56 8.95 4.65
C SER A 70 19.34 9.26 5.49
N SER A 71 18.96 10.53 5.54
CA SER A 71 17.81 11.01 6.28
C SER A 71 17.07 12.06 5.48
N GLU A 72 15.75 12.07 5.59
CA GLU A 72 14.87 12.97 4.86
C GLU A 72 13.97 13.70 5.87
N ILE A 73 13.80 15.01 5.69
CA ILE A 73 12.83 15.81 6.43
C ILE A 73 11.71 16.13 5.47
N ILE A 74 10.50 15.64 5.77
CA ILE A 74 9.34 15.77 4.90
C ILE A 74 8.30 16.62 5.62
N LYS A 75 7.82 17.68 4.95
CA LYS A 75 6.68 18.46 5.45
C LYS A 75 5.43 17.59 5.41
N PHE A 76 4.70 17.56 6.51
CA PHE A 76 3.54 16.70 6.64
C PHE A 76 2.45 17.03 5.61
N ASP A 77 2.29 18.31 5.29
CA ASP A 77 1.29 18.78 4.31
C ASP A 77 1.62 18.36 2.86
N ASP A 78 2.87 18.01 2.57
CA ASP A 78 3.31 17.55 1.24
C ASP A 78 3.12 16.03 1.05
N ILE A 79 2.63 15.32 2.07
CA ILE A 79 2.44 13.87 2.05
C ILE A 79 1.11 13.50 1.37
N GLU A 80 1.20 12.89 0.20
CA GLU A 80 0.03 12.43 -0.55
C GLU A 80 -0.51 11.08 -0.05
N PHE A 81 0.40 10.22 0.41
CA PHE A 81 0.10 8.91 0.98
C PHE A 81 1.14 8.50 2.03
N MET A 82 0.67 7.91 3.13
CA MET A 82 1.54 7.33 4.15
C MET A 82 0.89 6.12 4.79
N CYS A 83 1.67 5.06 4.98
CA CYS A 83 1.26 3.89 5.74
C CYS A 83 2.45 3.27 6.47
N LYS A 84 2.17 2.47 7.51
CA LYS A 84 3.21 1.62 8.10
C LYS A 84 3.67 0.61 7.06
N ASP A 85 4.98 0.36 7.03
CA ASP A 85 5.55 -0.70 6.22
C ASP A 85 5.34 -2.03 6.95
N PHE A 86 4.23 -2.69 6.64
CA PHE A 86 3.86 -3.97 7.25
C PHE A 86 4.82 -5.11 6.87
N LEU A 87 5.62 -4.92 5.82
CA LEU A 87 6.52 -5.95 5.30
C LEU A 87 7.93 -5.83 5.87
N ALA A 88 8.28 -4.68 6.44
CA ALA A 88 9.65 -4.40 6.87
C ALA A 88 10.18 -5.30 8.00
N ASP A 89 9.31 -6.06 8.66
CA ASP A 89 9.65 -7.06 9.69
C ASP A 89 9.08 -8.45 9.38
N THR A 90 8.48 -8.63 8.20
CA THR A 90 7.84 -9.90 7.79
C THR A 90 8.68 -10.57 6.72
N ASP A 91 9.10 -11.81 6.96
CA ASP A 91 9.82 -12.61 5.96
C ASP A 91 8.81 -13.15 4.93
N ILE A 92 8.75 -12.50 3.77
CA ILE A 92 7.89 -12.90 2.66
C ILE A 92 8.72 -13.73 1.70
N ASN A 93 8.42 -15.02 1.62
CA ASN A 93 9.01 -15.92 0.65
C ASN A 93 8.19 -15.94 -0.65
N SER A 94 8.69 -15.26 -1.68
CA SER A 94 8.13 -15.25 -3.03
C SER A 94 8.39 -16.52 -3.84
N ASP A 95 9.35 -17.36 -3.41
CA ASP A 95 9.90 -18.47 -4.20
C ASP A 95 9.07 -19.76 -4.09
N ILE A 96 7.93 -19.71 -3.40
CA ILE A 96 6.99 -20.82 -3.31
C ILE A 96 6.25 -20.95 -4.66
N SER A 97 6.72 -21.85 -5.50
CA SER A 97 6.18 -22.07 -6.85
C SER A 97 4.80 -22.73 -6.87
N ASP A 98 4.48 -23.54 -5.85
CA ASP A 98 3.17 -24.15 -5.73
C ASP A 98 2.16 -23.15 -5.14
N GLU A 99 1.17 -22.78 -5.96
CA GLU A 99 0.12 -21.81 -5.64
C GLU A 99 -0.73 -22.23 -4.42
N GLU A 100 -1.00 -23.53 -4.25
CA GLU A 100 -1.80 -24.03 -3.13
C GLU A 100 -1.00 -23.97 -1.82
N THR A 101 0.25 -24.44 -1.84
CA THR A 101 1.17 -24.28 -0.71
C THR A 101 1.33 -22.81 -0.34
N LYS A 102 1.59 -21.94 -1.32
CA LYS A 102 1.73 -20.48 -1.12
C LYS A 102 0.50 -19.91 -0.42
N LYS A 103 -0.70 -20.17 -0.97
CA LYS A 103 -1.97 -19.75 -0.36
C LYS A 103 -2.10 -20.23 1.07
N SER A 104 -1.85 -21.51 1.34
CA SER A 104 -1.98 -22.09 2.68
C SER A 104 -1.01 -21.45 3.69
N THR A 105 0.23 -21.19 3.28
CA THR A 105 1.27 -20.55 4.11
C THR A 105 0.86 -19.16 4.54
N TYR A 106 0.43 -18.32 3.60
CA TYR A 106 0.08 -16.93 3.91
C TYR A 106 -1.25 -16.83 4.66
N ILE A 107 -2.24 -17.68 4.36
CA ILE A 107 -3.46 -17.75 5.19
C ILE A 107 -3.08 -18.10 6.63
N HIS A 108 -2.26 -19.14 6.84
CA HIS A 108 -1.83 -19.54 8.17
C HIS A 108 -1.08 -18.42 8.88
N MET A 109 -0.16 -17.74 8.19
CA MET A 109 0.58 -16.60 8.72
C MET A 109 -0.36 -15.49 9.23
N PHE A 110 -1.30 -15.02 8.40
CA PHE A 110 -2.23 -13.96 8.81
C PHE A 110 -3.17 -14.41 9.92
N THR A 111 -3.63 -15.66 9.91
CA THR A 111 -4.42 -16.18 11.04
C THR A 111 -3.61 -16.28 12.32
N GLY A 112 -2.32 -16.63 12.23
CA GLY A 112 -1.39 -16.66 13.36
C GLY A 112 -1.12 -15.26 13.93
N MET A 113 -1.22 -14.21 13.11
CA MET A 113 -1.20 -12.81 13.54
C MET A 113 -2.51 -12.36 14.22
N GLY A 114 -3.54 -13.21 14.27
CA GLY A 114 -4.81 -12.95 14.94
C GLY A 114 -5.94 -12.46 14.03
N TYR A 115 -5.73 -12.41 12.70
CA TYR A 115 -6.79 -12.05 11.77
C TYR A 115 -7.80 -13.18 11.56
N ASP A 116 -9.06 -12.83 11.32
CA ASP A 116 -10.11 -13.78 11.05
C ASP A 116 -9.84 -14.58 9.77
N ARG A 117 -9.88 -15.91 9.86
CA ARG A 117 -9.55 -16.80 8.74
C ARG A 117 -10.45 -16.59 7.54
N PHE A 118 -11.75 -16.39 7.74
CA PHE A 118 -12.68 -16.21 6.65
C PHE A 118 -12.41 -14.90 5.90
N LYS A 119 -12.16 -13.80 6.62
CA LYS A 119 -11.72 -12.53 6.02
C LYS A 119 -10.40 -12.65 5.27
N VAL A 120 -9.41 -13.34 5.84
CA VAL A 120 -8.11 -13.61 5.21
C VAL A 120 -8.28 -14.38 3.90
N GLU A 121 -9.04 -15.47 3.90
CA GLU A 121 -9.30 -16.28 2.71
C GLU A 121 -10.07 -15.50 1.62
N LYS A 122 -11.09 -14.72 2.01
CA LYS A 122 -11.83 -13.85 1.08
C LYS A 122 -10.89 -12.85 0.41
N THR A 123 -10.07 -12.17 1.21
CA THR A 123 -9.12 -11.15 0.74
C THR A 123 -8.06 -11.75 -0.18
N TRP A 124 -7.47 -12.90 0.19
CA TRP A 124 -6.51 -13.62 -0.65
C TRP A 124 -7.10 -13.97 -2.02
N ASN A 125 -8.29 -14.55 -2.06
CA ASN A 125 -8.90 -14.98 -3.32
C ASN A 125 -9.22 -13.81 -4.26
N CYS A 126 -9.55 -12.63 -3.70
CA CYS A 126 -9.72 -11.42 -4.49
C CYS A 126 -8.36 -10.94 -5.03
N LEU A 127 -7.37 -10.85 -4.15
CA LEU A 127 -6.04 -10.36 -4.46
C LEU A 127 -5.30 -11.24 -5.47
N ASP A 128 -5.34 -12.57 -5.34
CA ASP A 128 -4.67 -13.52 -6.27
C ASP A 128 -5.10 -13.31 -7.73
N LYS A 129 -6.39 -13.03 -7.95
CA LYS A 129 -6.90 -12.70 -9.29
C LYS A 129 -6.30 -11.39 -9.81
N LEU A 130 -6.28 -10.36 -8.96
CA LEU A 130 -5.79 -9.03 -9.32
C LEU A 130 -4.27 -9.03 -9.53
N MET A 131 -3.52 -9.81 -8.74
CA MET A 131 -2.08 -10.00 -8.90
C MET A 131 -1.75 -10.54 -10.29
N LYS A 132 -2.43 -11.62 -10.71
CA LYS A 132 -2.24 -12.23 -12.05
C LYS A 132 -2.65 -11.28 -13.17
N GLN A 133 -3.68 -10.48 -12.94
CA GLN A 133 -4.22 -9.59 -13.96
C GLN A 133 -3.36 -8.34 -14.19
N PHE A 134 -2.86 -7.73 -13.12
CA PHE A 134 -2.11 -6.47 -13.18
C PHE A 134 -0.60 -6.67 -13.01
N ASP A 135 -0.14 -7.93 -13.00
CA ASP A 135 1.26 -8.31 -12.79
C ASP A 135 1.85 -7.66 -11.52
N ILE A 136 1.07 -7.69 -10.43
CA ILE A 136 1.45 -7.04 -9.18
C ILE A 136 2.54 -7.86 -8.49
N PRO A 137 3.69 -7.25 -8.12
CA PRO A 137 4.71 -7.93 -7.34
C PRO A 137 4.12 -8.53 -6.06
N PHE A 138 4.53 -9.76 -5.74
CA PHE A 138 3.95 -10.54 -4.67
C PHE A 138 4.03 -9.82 -3.32
N GLU A 139 5.17 -9.17 -3.04
CA GLU A 139 5.43 -8.41 -1.83
C GLU A 139 4.43 -7.25 -1.70
N LYS A 140 4.24 -6.46 -2.76
CA LYS A 140 3.27 -5.36 -2.78
C LYS A 140 1.84 -5.85 -2.54
N ALA A 141 1.50 -7.01 -3.10
CA ALA A 141 0.20 -7.64 -2.89
C ALA A 141 0.01 -8.01 -1.41
N MET A 142 1.01 -8.62 -0.76
CA MET A 142 0.95 -8.92 0.67
C MET A 142 0.81 -7.65 1.52
N GLY A 143 1.51 -6.57 1.14
CA GLY A 143 1.34 -5.26 1.77
C GLY A 143 -0.11 -4.75 1.66
N CYS A 144 -0.75 -4.93 0.50
CA CYS A 144 -2.15 -4.59 0.31
C CYS A 144 -3.09 -5.44 1.19
N MET A 145 -2.82 -6.74 1.29
CA MET A 145 -3.58 -7.65 2.13
C MET A 145 -3.49 -7.27 3.61
N MET A 146 -2.29 -6.97 4.12
CA MET A 146 -2.08 -6.54 5.49
C MET A 146 -2.79 -5.22 5.79
N TYR A 147 -2.69 -4.26 4.87
CA TYR A 147 -3.38 -2.99 4.99
C TYR A 147 -4.91 -3.19 5.08
N ALA A 148 -5.48 -3.97 4.15
CA ALA A 148 -6.91 -4.26 4.13
C ALA A 148 -7.39 -4.93 5.41
N LEU A 149 -6.65 -5.92 5.91
CA LEU A 149 -6.99 -6.64 7.14
C LEU A 149 -6.86 -5.77 8.40
N LYS A 150 -5.82 -4.93 8.50
CA LYS A 150 -5.60 -4.05 9.66
C LYS A 150 -6.71 -3.01 9.80
N TYR A 151 -7.11 -2.39 8.69
CA TYR A 151 -8.09 -1.30 8.70
C TYR A 151 -9.52 -1.74 8.38
N ASP A 152 -9.74 -3.06 8.22
CA ASP A 152 -11.02 -3.65 7.83
C ASP A 152 -11.65 -2.96 6.61
N CYS A 153 -10.83 -2.74 5.58
CA CYS A 153 -11.24 -2.06 4.35
C CYS A 153 -11.16 -2.98 3.13
N GLY A 154 -11.80 -2.58 2.02
CA GLY A 154 -11.68 -3.30 0.76
C GLY A 154 -10.27 -3.20 0.16
N ILE A 155 -9.92 -4.18 -0.70
CA ILE A 155 -8.57 -4.32 -1.28
C ILE A 155 -8.27 -3.24 -2.33
N GLU A 156 -9.30 -2.60 -2.87
CA GLU A 156 -9.21 -1.51 -3.84
C GLU A 156 -8.50 -0.26 -3.28
N ILE A 157 -8.66 0.03 -1.98
CA ILE A 157 -8.01 1.16 -1.32
C ILE A 157 -6.48 0.97 -1.32
N PRO A 158 -5.90 -0.10 -0.75
CA PRO A 158 -4.47 -0.30 -0.79
C PRO A 158 -3.94 -0.57 -2.21
N LEU A 159 -4.71 -1.16 -3.13
CA LEU A 159 -4.25 -1.29 -4.52
C LEU A 159 -4.04 0.06 -5.20
N ARG A 160 -4.96 1.02 -4.98
CA ARG A 160 -4.77 2.39 -5.47
C ARG A 160 -3.59 3.05 -4.79
N ASN A 161 -3.49 2.94 -3.48
CA ASN A 161 -2.55 3.72 -2.70
C ASN A 161 -1.12 3.14 -2.69
N ILE A 162 -0.96 1.82 -2.65
CA ILE A 162 0.35 1.14 -2.61
C ILE A 162 0.82 0.78 -4.03
N CYS A 163 -0.09 0.31 -4.89
CA CYS A 163 0.26 -0.16 -6.24
C CYS A 163 -0.01 0.87 -7.35
N GLY A 164 -0.71 1.97 -7.06
CA GLY A 164 -1.11 2.93 -8.10
C GLY A 164 -2.22 2.41 -9.02
N ILE A 165 -2.89 1.30 -8.65
CA ILE A 165 -3.89 0.64 -9.48
C ILE A 165 -5.27 1.09 -9.03
N ASP A 166 -5.88 1.98 -9.81
CA ASP A 166 -7.27 2.38 -9.60
C ASP A 166 -8.21 1.41 -10.33
N VAL A 167 -8.67 0.40 -9.59
CA VAL A 167 -9.55 -0.64 -10.11
C VAL A 167 -10.89 -0.07 -10.62
N GLY A 168 -11.39 1.02 -10.03
CA GLY A 168 -12.62 1.68 -10.47
C GLY A 168 -12.45 2.41 -11.81
N LEU A 169 -11.31 3.05 -12.05
CA LEU A 169 -10.95 3.61 -13.36
C LEU A 169 -10.75 2.51 -14.40
N VAL A 170 -10.13 1.39 -14.02
CA VAL A 170 -10.01 0.22 -14.91
C VAL A 170 -11.40 -0.29 -15.28
N GLN A 171 -12.30 -0.50 -14.32
CA GLN A 171 -13.68 -0.93 -14.60
C GLN A 171 -14.43 0.00 -15.55
N LYS A 172 -14.28 1.32 -15.39
CA LYS A 172 -14.95 2.30 -16.27
C LYS A 172 -14.36 2.34 -17.68
N SER A 173 -13.09 1.99 -17.85
CA SER A 173 -12.41 1.97 -19.14
C SER A 173 -12.56 0.63 -19.88
N ILE A 174 -12.94 -0.44 -19.18
CA ILE A 174 -13.23 -1.76 -19.77
C ILE A 174 -14.12 -1.68 -21.02
N PRO A 175 -15.28 -0.99 -21.05
CA PRO A 175 -16.15 -0.98 -22.23
C PRO A 175 -15.49 -0.33 -23.45
N VAL A 176 -14.60 0.65 -23.20
CA VAL A 176 -13.83 1.33 -24.25
C VAL A 176 -12.77 0.39 -24.82
N TYR A 177 -12.01 -0.28 -23.96
CA TYR A 177 -11.05 -1.30 -24.38
C TYR A 177 -11.72 -2.48 -25.08
N GLN A 178 -12.89 -2.94 -24.61
CA GLN A 178 -13.67 -3.96 -25.30
C GLN A 178 -14.05 -3.52 -26.71
N LYS A 179 -14.50 -2.28 -26.89
CA LYS A 179 -14.85 -1.76 -28.22
C LYS A 179 -13.64 -1.73 -29.17
N GLU A 180 -12.45 -1.47 -28.65
CA GLU A 180 -11.18 -1.48 -29.40
C GLU A 180 -10.69 -2.92 -29.69
N ILE A 181 -10.72 -3.81 -28.69
CA ILE A 181 -10.31 -5.21 -28.81
C ILE A 181 -11.27 -5.99 -29.71
N VAL A 182 -12.58 -5.73 -29.65
CA VAL A 182 -13.57 -6.32 -30.58
C VAL A 182 -13.29 -5.90 -32.02
N LYS A 183 -12.82 -4.66 -32.25
CA LYS A 183 -12.40 -4.20 -33.59
C LYS A 183 -11.13 -4.88 -34.08
N CYS A 184 -10.17 -5.17 -33.19
CA CYS A 184 -8.86 -5.70 -33.58
C CYS A 184 -8.73 -7.24 -33.53
N PHE A 185 -9.46 -7.92 -32.64
CA PHE A 185 -9.25 -9.35 -32.32
C PHE A 185 -10.52 -10.22 -32.29
N GLY A 186 -11.70 -9.65 -32.53
CA GLY A 186 -12.98 -10.40 -32.54
C GLY A 186 -13.58 -10.65 -31.15
N MET A 187 -14.90 -10.89 -31.11
CA MET A 187 -15.73 -10.81 -29.88
C MET A 187 -15.38 -11.81 -28.76
N ALA A 188 -14.76 -12.95 -29.07
CA ALA A 188 -14.54 -14.03 -28.09
C ALA A 188 -13.49 -13.67 -27.02
N LEU A 189 -12.43 -12.94 -27.37
CA LEU A 189 -11.37 -12.53 -26.43
C LEU A 189 -11.79 -11.38 -25.51
N ALA A 190 -12.64 -10.48 -26.00
CA ALA A 190 -13.11 -9.32 -25.25
C ALA A 190 -14.10 -9.68 -24.12
N GLY A 191 -14.79 -10.82 -24.22
CA GLY A 191 -15.73 -11.29 -23.19
C GLY A 191 -15.02 -11.88 -21.96
N GLY A 192 -13.94 -12.64 -22.17
CA GLY A 192 -13.24 -13.36 -21.09
C GLY A 192 -12.55 -12.45 -20.08
N LEU A 193 -11.85 -11.42 -20.55
CA LEU A 193 -11.15 -10.44 -19.68
C LEU A 193 -12.10 -9.63 -18.81
N VAL A 194 -13.34 -9.42 -19.27
CA VAL A 194 -14.31 -8.57 -18.59
C VAL A 194 -15.18 -9.32 -17.60
N TYR A 195 -15.47 -10.58 -17.89
CA TYR A 195 -16.12 -11.46 -16.92
C TYR A 195 -15.25 -11.61 -15.65
N LEU A 196 -13.94 -11.75 -15.81
CA LEU A 196 -12.99 -11.84 -14.70
C LEU A 196 -12.93 -10.58 -13.83
N LEU A 197 -13.05 -9.39 -14.44
CA LEU A 197 -13.10 -8.09 -13.76
C LEU A 197 -14.42 -7.84 -13.03
N ALA A 198 -15.56 -8.20 -13.64
CA ALA A 198 -16.86 -8.04 -13.00
C ALA A 198 -17.02 -9.01 -11.81
N GLU A 199 -16.56 -10.27 -11.96
CA GLU A 199 -16.71 -11.28 -10.92
C GLU A 199 -15.76 -11.06 -9.73
N SER A 200 -14.58 -10.45 -9.92
CA SER A 200 -13.65 -10.13 -8.83
C SER A 200 -14.12 -8.98 -7.94
N LEU A 201 -15.00 -8.10 -8.47
CA LEU A 201 -15.39 -6.83 -7.84
C LEU A 201 -16.87 -6.77 -7.41
N SER A 202 -17.70 -7.74 -7.82
CA SER A 202 -19.15 -7.73 -7.52
C SER A 202 -19.56 -8.53 -6.27
N LYS A 203 -18.62 -8.87 -5.37
CA LYS A 203 -18.93 -9.58 -4.11
C LYS A 203 -18.34 -8.83 -2.91
N GLU A 204 -18.84 -7.62 -2.71
CA GLU A 204 -18.84 -6.97 -1.39
C GLU A 204 -19.66 -7.80 -0.39
#